data_AF-A0A1F5SEB0-F1
#
_entry.id   AF-A0A1F5SEB0-F1
#
_cell.length_a   1.000
_cell.length_b   1.000
_cell.length_c   1.000
_cell.angle_alpha   90.00
_cell.angle_beta   90.00
_cell.angle_gamma   90.00
#
_symmetry.space_group_name_H-M   'P 1'
#
loop_
_entity.id
_entity.type
_entity.pdbx_description
1 polymer ?
#
loop_
_entity_poly.entity_id
_entity_poly.type
_entity_poly.pdbx_seq_one_letter_code
_entity_poly.pdbx_strand_id
1 'polypeptide(L)' 'MSIKDLAKHEKPREKLIERGPENLRDAELMAILLGTGIEGRDVFAVARDILGKFPVPGMNSVNKIFYPNVLNF' A
#
# COMPACT_ATOMS: atom_id res chain seq x y z
N MET A 1 5.95 6.88 -13.86
CA MET A 1 6.93 5.83 -13.54
C MET A 1 6.15 4.54 -13.34
N SER A 2 6.49 3.48 -14.08
CA SER A 2 5.77 2.22 -13.97
C SER A 2 6.32 1.40 -12.81
N ILE A 3 5.47 0.60 -12.15
CA ILE A 3 5.91 -0.36 -11.11
C ILE A 3 7.01 -1.29 -11.64
N LYS A 4 6.99 -1.54 -12.95
CA LYS A 4 7.96 -2.39 -13.65
C LYS A 4 9.39 -1.82 -13.62
N ASP A 5 9.54 -0.51 -13.41
CA ASP A 5 10.83 0.18 -13.43
C ASP A 5 11.50 0.22 -12.04
N LEU A 6 10.76 -0.16 -10.98
CA LEU A 6 11.27 -0.19 -9.61
C LEU A 6 12.23 -1.36 -9.42
N ALA A 7 13.32 -1.11 -8.69
CA ALA A 7 14.17 -2.18 -8.18
C ALA A 7 13.33 -3.17 -7.35
N LYS A 8 13.69 -4.45 -7.35
CA LYS A 8 12.87 -5.51 -6.74
C LYS A 8 12.49 -5.20 -5.29
N HIS A 9 13.42 -4.68 -4.49
CA HIS A 9 13.22 -4.33 -3.07
C HIS A 9 12.41 -3.04 -2.86
N GLU A 10 12.22 -2.23 -3.91
CA GLU A 10 11.38 -1.03 -3.89
C GLU A 10 9.96 -1.31 -4.37
N LYS A 11 9.72 -2.48 -4.99
CA LYS A 11 8.38 -2.88 -5.38
C LYS A 11 7.51 -3.03 -4.12
N PRO A 12 6.28 -2.50 -4.12
CA PRO A 12 5.47 -2.41 -2.91
C PRO A 12 5.26 -3.75 -2.19
N ARG A 13 4.98 -4.83 -2.92
CA ARG A 13 4.71 -6.14 -2.31
C ARG A 13 5.97 -6.74 -1.68
N GLU A 14 7.10 -6.60 -2.35
CA GLU A 14 8.39 -7.08 -1.91
C GLU A 14 8.89 -6.25 -0.71
N LYS A 15 8.76 -4.92 -0.78
CA LYS A 15 9.05 -4.02 0.34
C LYS A 15 8.21 -4.33 1.56
N LEU A 16 6.92 -4.65 1.38
CA LEU A 16 6.02 -5.08 2.45
C LEU A 16 6.50 -6.37 3.12
N ILE A 17 6.90 -7.36 2.32
CA ILE A 17 7.39 -8.66 2.83
C ILE A 17 8.72 -8.48 3.58
N GLU A 18 9.63 -7.65 3.06
CA GLU A 18 10.98 -7.49 3.62
C GLU A 18 11.02 -6.56 4.84
N ARG A 19 10.22 -5.49 4.84
CA ARG A 19 10.35 -4.37 5.79
C ARG A 19 9.08 -4.05 6.55
N GLY A 20 7.98 -4.76 6.32
CA GLY A 20 6.71 -4.50 6.97
C GLY A 20 5.96 -3.28 6.43
N PRO A 21 4.68 -3.13 6.80
CA PRO A 21 3.77 -2.11 6.28
C PRO A 21 4.15 -0.69 6.67
N GLU A 22 4.83 -0.48 7.80
CA GLU A 22 5.31 0.82 8.27
C GLU A 22 6.34 1.48 7.33
N ASN A 23 6.95 0.67 6.46
CA ASN A 23 7.89 1.13 5.45
C ASN A 23 7.21 1.48 4.11
N LEU A 24 5.90 1.31 3.98
CA LEU A 24 5.13 1.72 2.79
C LEU A 24 4.58 3.13 2.95
N ARG A 25 4.46 3.86 1.85
CA ARG A 25 3.60 5.04 1.79
C ARG A 25 2.13 4.59 1.76
N ASP A 26 1.23 5.43 2.27
CA ASP A 26 -0.23 5.16 2.24
C ASP A 26 -0.72 4.75 0.85
N ALA A 27 -0.25 5.41 -0.21
CA ALA A 27 -0.61 5.09 -1.59
C ALA A 27 -0.07 3.72 -2.06
N GLU A 28 1.08 3.27 -1.55
CA GLU A 28 1.64 1.95 -1.85
C GLU A 28 0.83 0.86 -1.15
N LEU A 29 0.50 1.05 0.12
CA LEU A 29 -0.37 0.13 0.85
C LEU A 29 -1.74 0.03 0.18
N MET A 30 -2.35 1.18 -0.17
CA MET A 30 -3.61 1.20 -0.89
C MET A 30 -3.51 0.49 -2.23
N ALA A 31 -2.44 0.71 -2.99
CA ALA A 31 -2.23 0.04 -4.27
C ALA A 31 -2.09 -1.48 -4.13
N ILE A 32 -1.45 -1.96 -3.05
CA ILE A 32 -1.38 -3.40 -2.74
C ILE A 32 -2.78 -3.96 -2.46
N LEU A 33 -3.58 -3.26 -1.65
CA LEU A 33 -4.94 -3.68 -1.30
C LEU A 33 -5.87 -3.72 -2.51
N LEU A 34 -5.77 -2.73 -3.42
CA LEU A 34 -6.54 -2.71 -4.66
C LEU A 34 -6.13 -3.83 -5.62
N GLY A 35 -4.85 -4.22 -5.61
CA GLY A 35 -4.30 -5.29 -6.45
C GLY A 35 -4.10 -4.88 -7.92
N THR A 36 -5.09 -4.23 -8.53
CA THR A 36 -5.08 -3.79 -9.93
C THR A 36 -5.65 -2.39 -10.11
N GLY A 37 -5.28 -1.74 -11.21
CA GLY A 37 -5.90 -0.50 -11.64
C GLY A 37 -7.25 -0.72 -12.31
N ILE A 38 -7.75 0.33 -12.96
CA ILE A 38 -8.95 0.28 -13.79
C ILE A 38 -8.59 0.64 -15.24
N GLU A 39 -9.53 0.51 -16.16
CA GLU A 39 -9.29 0.87 -17.55
C GLU A 39 -8.78 2.32 -17.68
N GLY A 40 -7.68 2.51 -18.41
CA GLY A 40 -7.04 3.80 -18.61
C GLY A 40 -6.29 4.38 -17.40
N ARG A 41 -6.25 3.68 -16.25
CA ARG A 41 -5.63 4.21 -15.01
C ARG A 41 -4.90 3.14 -14.21
N ASP A 42 -3.63 3.39 -13.90
CA ASP A 42 -2.86 2.47 -13.06
C ASP A 42 -3.36 2.45 -11.61
N VAL A 43 -3.00 1.38 -10.90
CA VAL A 43 -3.43 1.15 -9.50
C VAL A 43 -2.98 2.26 -8.56
N PHE A 44 -1.86 2.94 -8.84
CA PHE A 44 -1.36 4.04 -8.03
C PHE A 44 -2.17 5.31 -8.23
N ALA A 45 -2.62 5.58 -9.45
CA ALA A 45 -3.52 6.68 -9.75
C ALA A 45 -4.86 6.48 -9.04
N VAL A 46 -5.43 5.27 -9.08
CA VAL A 46 -6.66 4.93 -8.36
C VAL A 46 -6.46 5.06 -6.85
N ALA A 47 -5.36 4.53 -6.30
CA ALA A 47 -5.02 4.65 -4.88
C ALA A 47 -4.94 6.11 -4.40
N ARG A 48 -4.27 6.98 -5.16
CA ARG A 48 -4.14 8.40 -4.83
C ARG A 48 -5.49 9.13 -4.87
N ASP A 49 -6.34 8.82 -5.84
CA ASP A 49 -7.68 9.40 -5.91
C ASP A 49 -8.54 9.02 -4.70
N ILE A 50 -8.50 7.75 -4.30
CA ILE A 50 -9.25 7.27 -3.13
C ILE A 50 -8.75 7.98 -1.88
N LEU A 51 -7.43 8.05 -1.68
CA LEU A 51 -6.83 8.76 -0.55
C LEU A 51 -7.13 10.26 -0.55
N GLY A 52 -7.21 10.89 -1.73
CA GLY A 52 -7.55 12.30 -1.86
C GLY A 52 -9.02 12.59 -1.58
N LYS A 53 -9.92 11.68 -1.96
CA LYS A 53 -11.38 11.81 -1.72
C LYS A 53 -11.77 11.40 -0.30
N PHE A 54 -11.10 10.39 0.23
CA PHE A 54 -11.31 9.82 1.55
C PHE A 54 -10.00 9.84 2.31
N PRO A 55 -9.57 11.02 2.82
CA PRO A 55 -8.37 11.11 3.62
C PRO A 55 -8.56 10.22 4.85
N VAL A 56 -7.79 9.14 4.93
CA VAL A 56 -7.80 8.22 6.07
C VAL A 56 -6.73 8.71 7.04
N PRO A 57 -7.09 9.27 8.21
CA PRO A 57 -6.10 9.71 9.18
C PRO A 57 -5.29 8.50 9.66
N GLY A 58 -4.00 8.48 9.37
CA GLY A 58 -3.11 7.40 9.77
C GLY A 58 -3.35 6.10 9.00
N MET A 59 -3.24 6.08 7.68
CA MET A 59 -3.09 4.81 6.97
C MET A 59 -1.76 4.11 7.31
N ASN A 60 -0.72 4.84 7.70
CA ASN A 60 0.42 4.25 8.44
C ASN A 60 0.04 3.71 9.85
N SER A 61 -1.17 3.98 10.32
CA SER A 61 -1.76 3.44 11.57
C SER A 61 -2.77 2.31 11.33
N VAL A 62 -2.95 1.77 10.10
CA VAL A 62 -3.69 0.49 9.98
C VAL A 62 -3.02 -0.61 10.80
N ASN A 63 -1.72 -0.46 11.13
CA ASN A 63 -1.01 -1.28 12.10
C ASN A 63 -1.70 -1.37 13.48
N LYS A 64 -2.42 -0.31 13.93
CA LYS A 64 -3.15 -0.35 15.21
C LYS A 64 -4.55 -0.98 15.12
N ILE A 65 -5.17 -1.00 13.95
CA ILE A 65 -6.54 -1.49 13.78
C ILE A 65 -6.56 -2.96 13.30
N PHE A 66 -5.56 -3.38 12.50
CA PHE A 66 -5.56 -4.70 11.87
C PHE A 66 -4.78 -5.78 12.65
N TYR A 67 -3.91 -5.42 13.61
CA TYR A 67 -3.10 -6.40 14.35
C TYR A 67 -2.92 -6.10 15.85
N PRO A 68 -3.97 -6.17 16.70
CA PRO A 68 -3.73 -6.26 18.13
C PRO A 68 -3.31 -7.66 18.62
N ASN A 69 -3.53 -8.76 17.87
CA ASN A 69 -3.42 -10.13 18.45
C ASN A 69 -3.27 -11.33 17.48
N VAL A 70 -2.46 -11.30 16.42
CA VAL A 70 -2.22 -12.54 15.62
C VAL A 70 -0.75 -12.81 15.34
N LEU A 71 0.09 -12.84 16.38
CA LEU A 71 1.33 -13.63 16.45
C LEU A 71 1.67 -13.95 17.91
N ASN A 72 0.69 -14.45 18.67
CA ASN A 72 0.94 -15.19 19.91
C ASN A 72 0.69 -16.67 19.65
N PHE A 73 1.58 -17.29 18.87
CA PHE A 73 1.92 -18.71 18.88
C PHE A 73 3.34 -18.84 18.31
#